data_AF-A0A7D5Q1U2-F1
#
_entry.id   AF-A0A7D5Q1U2-F1
#
_cell.length_a   1.000
_cell.length_b   1.000
_cell.length_c   1.000
_cell.angle_alpha   90.00
_cell.angle_beta   90.00
_cell.angle_gamma   90.00
#
_symmetry.space_group_name_H-M   'P 1'
#
loop_
_entity.id
_entity.type
_entity.pdbx_description
1 polymer ?
#
loop_
_entity_poly.entity_id
_entity_poly.type
_entity_poly.pdbx_seq_one_letter_code
_entity_poly.pdbx_strand_id
1 'polypeptide(L)'
;KENIAYGSYGDKVDESEIIEASKAANAHDFISSLKDGYDTLCGDRGVQLSGGQKQRIAIARAILKNPDVLLLDEATSALDSQSEKLVQDTLNKVM
;
A
#
# COMPACT_ATOMS: atom_id res chain seq x y z
N LYS A 1 -1.64 5.15 -7.88
CA LYS A 1 -3.08 4.85 -7.75
C LYS A 1 -3.42 3.45 -8.27
N GLU A 2 -3.23 3.20 -9.57
CA GLU A 2 -3.59 1.92 -10.24
C GLU A 2 -2.98 0.68 -9.58
N ASN A 3 -1.73 0.78 -9.13
CA ASN A 3 -1.07 -0.30 -8.40
C ASN A 3 -1.82 -0.72 -7.13
N ILE A 4 -2.53 0.17 -6.45
CA ILE A 4 -3.31 -0.17 -5.24
C ILE A 4 -4.69 -0.67 -5.64
N ALA A 5 -5.35 0.06 -6.55
CA ALA A 5 -6.67 -0.29 -7.10
C ALA A 5 -6.71 -1.68 -7.76
N TYR A 6 -5.58 -2.20 -8.22
CA TYR A 6 -5.47 -3.56 -8.76
C TYR A 6 -6.01 -4.66 -7.81
N GLY A 7 -6.12 -4.39 -6.51
CA GLY A 7 -6.72 -5.31 -5.53
C GLY A 7 -8.22 -5.59 -5.71
N SER A 8 -8.97 -4.73 -6.41
CA SER A 8 -10.44 -4.81 -6.52
C SER A 8 -10.98 -5.57 -7.74
N TYR A 9 -10.11 -6.17 -8.56
CA TYR A 9 -10.49 -6.98 -9.73
C TYR A 9 -11.54 -6.37 -10.68
N GLY A 10 -11.46 -5.07 -10.95
CA GLY A 10 -12.27 -4.42 -11.99
C GLY A 10 -13.56 -3.77 -11.51
N ASP A 11 -13.86 -3.82 -10.22
CA ASP A 11 -14.86 -2.95 -9.61
C ASP A 11 -14.37 -1.49 -9.60
N LYS A 12 -15.31 -0.56 -9.74
CA LYS A 12 -15.01 0.87 -9.54
C LYS A 12 -14.66 1.09 -8.07
N VAL A 13 -13.36 1.23 -7.80
CA VAL A 13 -12.84 1.63 -6.49
C VAL A 13 -12.96 3.13 -6.36
N ASP A 14 -13.52 3.60 -5.26
CA ASP A 14 -13.49 5.02 -4.94
C ASP A 14 -12.07 5.42 -4.52
N GLU A 15 -11.68 6.65 -4.88
CA GLU A 15 -10.40 7.21 -4.46
C GLU A 15 -10.28 7.27 -2.93
N SER A 16 -11.40 7.46 -2.23
CA SER A 16 -11.47 7.39 -0.77
C SER A 16 -10.98 6.05 -0.23
N GLU A 17 -11.39 4.93 -0.81
CA GLU A 17 -10.98 3.57 -0.39
C GLU A 17 -9.48 3.34 -0.63
N ILE A 18 -8.95 3.84 -1.76
CA ILE A 18 -7.52 3.78 -2.06
C ILE A 18 -6.73 4.55 -1.00
N ILE A 19 -7.20 5.73 -0.61
CA ILE A 19 -6.55 6.56 0.40
C ILE A 19 -6.58 5.88 1.76
N GLU A 20 -7.73 5.33 2.18
CA GLU A 20 -7.85 4.64 3.46
C GLU A 20 -6.98 3.38 3.53
N ALA A 21 -6.96 2.55 2.48
CA ALA A 21 -6.05 1.40 2.41
C ALA A 21 -4.57 1.83 2.44
N SER A 22 -4.24 2.95 1.80
CA SER A 22 -2.87 3.50 1.82
C SER A 22 -2.48 4.06 3.18
N LYS A 23 -3.40 4.70 3.92
CA LYS A 23 -3.16 5.13 5.29
C LYS A 23 -2.94 3.92 6.20
N ALA A 24 -3.78 2.89 6.05
CA ALA A 24 -3.66 1.66 6.80
C ALA A 24 -2.31 0.95 6.58
N ALA A 25 -1.78 1.00 5.36
CA ALA A 25 -0.46 0.45 5.04
C ALA A 25 0.71 1.41 5.34
N ASN A 26 0.47 2.53 6.02
CA ASN A 26 1.46 3.60 6.26
C ASN A 26 2.14 4.10 4.95
N ALA A 27 1.40 4.09 3.84
CA ALA A 27 1.87 4.49 2.52
C ALA A 27 1.45 5.93 2.15
N HIS A 28 0.35 6.42 2.72
CA HIS A 28 -0.26 7.68 2.34
C HIS A 28 0.73 8.86 2.39
N ASP A 29 1.46 9.02 3.49
CA ASP A 29 2.31 10.20 3.70
C ASP A 29 3.43 10.31 2.67
N PHE A 30 4.05 9.18 2.30
CA PHE A 30 5.09 9.21 1.29
C PHE A 30 4.49 9.39 -0.11
N ILE A 31 3.32 8.81 -0.40
CA ILE A 31 2.66 8.98 -1.70
C ILE A 31 2.24 10.45 -1.89
N SER A 32 1.62 11.04 -0.89
CA SER A 32 1.13 12.43 -0.92
C SER A 32 2.25 13.47 -0.95
N SER A 33 3.47 13.12 -0.52
CA SER A 33 4.64 14.01 -0.61
C SER A 33 5.34 13.97 -1.97
N LEU A 34 4.98 13.03 -2.85
CA LEU A 34 5.45 13.03 -4.24
C LEU A 34 4.80 14.19 -5.02
N LYS A 35 5.51 14.69 -6.03
CA LYS A 35 5.08 15.82 -6.85
C LYS A 35 3.66 15.68 -7.40
N ASP A 36 3.33 14.48 -7.89
CA ASP A 36 2.03 14.18 -8.51
C ASP A 36 1.17 13.28 -7.61
N GLY A 37 1.53 13.14 -6.33
CA GLY A 37 0.76 12.37 -5.36
C GLY A 37 0.49 10.93 -5.81
N TYR A 38 -0.78 10.52 -5.76
CA TYR A 38 -1.23 9.20 -6.20
C TYR A 38 -1.13 8.97 -7.72
N ASP A 39 -1.02 10.03 -8.51
CA ASP A 39 -0.87 9.95 -9.97
C ASP A 39 0.61 9.84 -10.40
N THR A 40 1.53 9.83 -9.44
CA THR A 40 2.96 9.61 -9.71
C THR A 40 3.21 8.27 -10.40
N LEU A 41 3.77 8.33 -11.61
CA LEU A 41 4.25 7.16 -12.34
C LEU A 41 5.43 6.53 -11.60
N CYS A 42 5.40 5.20 -11.42
CA CYS A 42 6.42 4.44 -10.72
C CYS A 42 7.08 3.40 -11.65
N GLY A 43 8.33 3.04 -11.39
CA GLY A 43 9.08 2.03 -12.17
C GLY A 43 10.08 2.65 -13.13
N ASP A 44 10.52 1.90 -14.14
CA ASP A 44 11.66 2.26 -15.01
C ASP A 44 11.52 3.60 -15.74
N ARG A 45 10.28 4.03 -15.98
CA ARG A 45 9.95 5.31 -16.64
C ARG A 45 9.40 6.38 -15.67
N GLY A 46 9.45 6.12 -14.37
CA GLY A 46 8.89 6.98 -13.34
C GLY A 46 9.77 7.07 -12.11
N VAL A 47 9.17 7.43 -10.97
CA VAL A 47 9.87 7.49 -9.69
C VAL A 47 10.30 6.07 -9.28
N GLN A 48 11.56 5.95 -8.88
CA GLN A 48 12.10 4.74 -8.29
C GLN A 48 11.77 4.71 -6.79
N LEU A 49 10.93 3.77 -6.41
CA LEU A 49 10.54 3.54 -5.01
C LEU A 49 11.52 2.58 -4.34
N SER A 50 11.78 2.81 -3.05
CA SER A 50 12.54 1.88 -2.21
C SER A 50 11.80 0.55 -2.03
N GLY A 51 12.51 -0.48 -1.56
CA GLY A 51 11.91 -1.78 -1.25
C GLY A 51 10.75 -1.68 -0.28
N GLY A 52 10.93 -0.97 0.85
CA GLY A 52 9.89 -0.76 1.85
C GLY A 52 8.70 0.08 1.36
N GLN A 53 8.90 1.03 0.44
CA GLN A 53 7.79 1.75 -0.20
C GLN A 53 6.98 0.83 -1.12
N LYS A 54 7.64 -0.03 -1.89
CA LYS A 54 6.98 -1.04 -2.74
C LYS A 54 6.19 -2.05 -1.90
N GLN A 55 6.76 -2.52 -0.79
CA GLN A 55 6.05 -3.40 0.16
C GLN A 55 4.80 -2.73 0.73
N ARG A 56 4.88 -1.48 1.19
CA ARG A 56 3.70 -0.75 1.70
C ARG A 56 2.59 -0.59 0.65
N ILE A 57 2.95 -0.37 -0.62
CA ILE A 57 1.96 -0.35 -1.72
C ILE A 57 1.31 -1.73 -1.92
N ALA A 58 2.09 -2.81 -1.83
CA ALA A 58 1.56 -4.17 -1.93
C ALA A 58 0.63 -4.52 -0.76
N ILE A 59 0.95 -4.05 0.44
CA ILE A 59 0.11 -4.21 1.63
C ILE A 59 -1.18 -3.40 1.49
N ALA A 60 -1.11 -2.14 1.02
CA ALA A 60 -2.31 -1.34 0.73
C ALA A 60 -3.23 -2.04 -0.28
N ARG A 61 -2.66 -2.64 -1.33
CA ARG A 61 -3.39 -3.45 -2.31
C ARG A 61 -4.09 -4.65 -1.66
N ALA A 62 -3.40 -5.35 -0.76
CA ALA A 62 -3.95 -6.50 -0.06
C ALA A 62 -5.08 -6.10 0.92
N ILE A 63 -4.91 -4.99 1.64
CA ILE A 63 -5.93 -4.40 2.52
C ILE A 63 -7.16 -4.01 1.71
N LEU A 64 -6.98 -3.31 0.58
CA LEU A 64 -8.09 -2.88 -0.27
C LEU A 64 -8.90 -4.07 -0.79
N LYS A 65 -8.22 -5.19 -1.13
CA LYS A 65 -8.88 -6.42 -1.56
C LYS A 65 -9.76 -7.04 -0.46
N ASN A 66 -9.46 -6.79 0.81
CA ASN A 66 -10.12 -7.36 1.97
C ASN A 66 -10.39 -8.89 1.86
N PRO A 67 -9.34 -9.72 1.68
CA PRO A 67 -9.52 -11.16 1.48
C PRO A 67 -9.86 -11.90 2.78
N ASP A 68 -10.63 -12.98 2.69
CA ASP A 68 -10.91 -13.87 3.84
C ASP A 68 -9.65 -14.53 4.42
N VAL A 69 -8.62 -14.71 3.59
CA VAL A 69 -7.33 -15.29 3.98
C VAL A 69 -6.21 -14.44 3.40
N LEU A 70 -5.32 -13.97 4.28
CA LEU A 70 -4.13 -13.21 3.91
C LEU A 70 -2.87 -14.05 4.12
N LEU A 71 -2.05 -14.15 3.09
CA LEU A 71 -0.74 -14.80 3.15
C LEU A 71 0.35 -13.73 3.11
N LEU A 72 1.19 -13.70 4.14
CA LEU A 72 2.29 -12.75 4.29
C LEU A 72 3.61 -13.52 4.29
N ASP A 73 4.28 -13.56 3.15
CA ASP A 73 5.61 -14.16 3.01
C ASP A 73 6.67 -13.05 3.06
N GLU A 74 7.37 -12.95 4.19
CA GLU A 74 8.39 -11.92 4.45
C GLU A 74 7.94 -10.49 4.11
N ALA A 75 6.65 -10.18 4.30
CA ALA A 75 6.02 -8.96 3.80
C ALA A 75 6.58 -7.65 4.40
N THR A 76 7.32 -7.75 5.51
CA THR A 76 7.92 -6.63 6.25
C THR A 76 9.44 -6.58 6.19
N SER A 77 10.09 -7.47 5.42
CA SER A 77 11.55 -7.64 5.41
C SER A 77 12.35 -6.41 4.94
N ALA A 78 11.73 -5.50 4.18
CA ALA A 78 12.37 -4.28 3.68
C ALA A 78 11.88 -3.01 4.41
N LEU A 79 11.18 -3.17 5.54
CA LEU A 79 10.72 -2.09 6.40
C LEU A 79 11.65 -1.93 7.61
N ASP A 80 11.78 -0.70 8.10
CA ASP A 80 12.38 -0.44 9.40
C ASP A 80 11.44 -0.90 10.52
N SER A 81 11.98 -1.10 11.73
CA SER A 81 11.23 -1.64 12.88
C SER A 81 10.03 -0.80 13.31
N GLN A 82 10.05 0.52 13.11
CA GLN A 82 8.91 1.36 13.44
C GLN A 82 7.80 1.20 12.40
N SER A 83 8.16 1.24 11.12
CA SER A 83 7.21 1.05 10.01
C SER A 83 6.60 -0.35 10.02
N GLU A 84 7.39 -1.39 10.31
CA GLU A 84 6.93 -2.76 10.43
C GLU A 84 5.86 -2.89 11.52
N LYS A 85 6.14 -2.37 12.72
CA LYS A 85 5.20 -2.45 13.85
C LYS A 85 3.87 -1.77 13.52
N LEU A 86 3.91 -0.59 12.91
CA LEU A 86 2.70 0.15 12.53
C LEU A 86 1.85 -0.61 11.50
N VAL A 87 2.51 -1.24 10.54
CA VAL A 87 1.85 -2.08 9.54
C VAL A 87 1.23 -3.32 10.19
N GLN A 88 1.95 -4.02 11.07
CA GLN A 88 1.42 -5.18 11.80
C GLN A 88 0.23 -4.81 12.68
N ASP A 89 0.32 -3.72 13.44
CA ASP A 89 -0.77 -3.21 14.28
C ASP A 89 -2.02 -2.89 13.45
N THR A 90 -1.83 -2.46 12.20
CA THR A 90 -2.96 -2.17 11.30
C THR A 90 -3.56 -3.44 10.72
N LEU A 91 -2.73 -4.39 10.27
CA LEU A 91 -3.20 -5.68 9.76
C LEU A 91 -4.02 -6.43 10.82
N ASN A 92 -3.61 -6.37 12.10
CA ASN A 92 -4.35 -6.96 13.23
C ASN A 92 -5.68 -6.25 13.57
N LYS A 93 -5.93 -5.04 13.06
CA LYS A 93 -7.17 -4.28 13.30
C LYS A 93 -8.17 -4.42 12.15
N VAL A 94 -7.66 -4.62 10.94
CA VAL A 94 -8.47 -4.73 9.73
C VAL A 94 -8.94 -6.17 9.52
N MET A 95 -8.23 -7.15 10.09
CA MET A 95 -8.53 -8.58 10.06
C MET A 95 -8.83 -9.12 11.45
#